data_AF-A0A813AKV4-F1
#
_entry.id   AF-A0A813AKV4-F1
#
_cell.length_a   1.000
_cell.length_b   1.000
_cell.length_c   1.000
_cell.angle_alpha   90.00
_cell.angle_beta   90.00
_cell.angle_gamma   90.00
#
_symmetry.space_group_name_H-M   'P 1'
#
loop_
_entity.id
_entity.type
_entity.pdbx_description
1 polymer ?
#
loop_
_entity_poly.entity_id
_entity_poly.type
_entity_poly.pdbx_seq_one_letter_code
_entity_poly.pdbx_strand_id
1 'polypeptide(L)'
;EIPRLLLELGLLRDLRSTATVRVQLSFNRRGEPWHQSSDQEVASRLRAYGIEVESYPGNVLYEPQDLQPIERWQRWRARVRAEEAAARGLPADSVAASGKPKQLEHISGFGSYRFFSHALEELGPPPFPLGTVDRLPRCPGVASEDLDSLGLGETSGQGFTPDFRQSASHKSGDWAAGIRSWWKVGEAAANERLAHFLDSVLAAGDFEGRKRLLCHERNTSELSPYIRFGEISARKVYWAAKRRRERTNQKLFENPGYEYVGRHASYQGSRDEATKANATFLRRFIWRDLSYWFLWQFPSLPRTSLRPQYEEQTWSGTRRQLRHWQRGPARS
;
A
#
# COMPACT_ATOMS: atom_id res chain seq x y z
N GLU A 1 14.13 15.41 -2.52
CA GLU A 1 15.16 15.51 -3.57
C GLU A 1 14.59 15.62 -4.98
N ILE A 2 13.68 14.75 -5.43
CA ILE A 2 13.02 14.86 -6.77
C ILE A 2 12.40 16.24 -7.12
N PRO A 3 11.72 16.96 -6.19
CA PRO A 3 11.16 18.26 -6.52
C PRO A 3 12.16 19.42 -6.52
N ARG A 4 13.36 19.19 -5.94
CA ARG A 4 14.49 20.10 -6.05
C ARG A 4 15.15 19.94 -7.43
N LEU A 5 15.31 18.69 -7.90
CA LEU A 5 15.82 18.35 -9.23
C LEU A 5 14.98 18.99 -10.37
N LEU A 6 13.65 18.93 -10.35
CA LEU A 6 12.84 19.53 -11.43
C LEU A 6 12.98 21.07 -11.55
N LEU A 7 13.34 21.75 -10.46
CA LEU A 7 13.59 23.20 -10.42
C LEU A 7 15.07 23.55 -10.63
N GLU A 8 16.00 22.73 -10.13
CA GLU A 8 17.46 22.94 -10.23
C GLU A 8 18.03 22.46 -11.58
N LEU A 9 17.42 21.50 -12.27
CA LEU A 9 17.94 20.91 -13.52
C LEU A 9 17.70 21.74 -14.79
N GLY A 10 17.08 22.93 -14.72
CA GLY A 10 16.89 23.75 -15.92
C GLY A 10 15.94 23.16 -16.98
N LEU A 11 15.32 21.99 -16.75
CA LEU A 11 14.36 21.33 -17.65
C LEU A 11 13.21 22.25 -18.08
N LEU A 12 12.75 23.14 -17.19
CA LEU A 12 11.70 24.12 -17.51
C LEU A 12 12.19 25.25 -18.45
N ARG A 13 13.49 25.54 -18.44
CA ARG A 13 14.12 26.55 -19.31
C ARG A 13 14.27 26.00 -20.73
N ASP A 14 14.64 24.73 -20.86
CA ASP A 14 14.79 24.05 -22.15
C ASP A 14 13.42 23.84 -22.83
N LEU A 15 12.39 23.43 -22.08
CA LEU A 15 11.04 23.20 -22.62
C LEU A 15 10.35 24.46 -23.17
N ARG A 16 10.71 25.66 -22.69
CA ARG A 16 10.16 26.93 -23.19
C ARG A 16 10.93 27.51 -24.39
N SER A 17 12.16 27.06 -24.64
CA SER A 17 12.95 27.55 -25.79
C SER A 17 12.35 27.14 -27.14
N THR A 18 11.53 26.08 -27.14
CA THR A 18 10.69 25.66 -28.26
C THR A 18 9.30 26.27 -28.13
N ALA A 19 9.05 27.40 -28.80
CA ALA A 19 7.81 28.20 -28.75
C ALA A 19 6.51 27.49 -29.20
N THR A 20 6.52 26.16 -29.38
CA THR A 20 5.42 25.36 -29.94
C THR A 20 4.91 24.25 -29.00
N VAL A 21 5.44 24.12 -27.78
CA VAL A 21 5.14 23.00 -26.88
C VAL A 21 4.29 23.43 -25.68
N ARG A 22 3.13 22.79 -25.47
CA ARG A 22 2.35 22.88 -24.22
C ARG A 22 2.92 21.89 -23.21
N VAL A 23 3.23 22.37 -22.00
CA VAL A 23 3.76 21.55 -20.90
C VAL A 23 2.68 21.38 -19.84
N GLN A 24 2.41 20.13 -19.46
CA GLN A 24 1.55 19.76 -18.35
C GLN A 24 2.28 18.72 -17.48
N LEU A 25 2.15 18.84 -16.16
CA LEU A 25 2.62 17.85 -15.20
C LEU A 25 1.45 17.04 -14.65
N SER A 26 1.54 15.72 -14.77
CA SER A 26 0.62 14.78 -14.16
C SER A 26 1.38 13.81 -13.27
N PHE A 27 0.90 13.58 -12.05
CA PHE A 27 1.55 12.63 -11.12
C PHE A 27 0.53 11.87 -10.26
N ASN A 28 0.96 10.72 -9.73
CA ASN A 28 0.18 9.95 -8.78
C ASN A 28 0.42 10.46 -7.35
N ARG A 29 -0.65 10.65 -6.58
CA ARG A 29 -0.57 11.05 -5.18
C ARG A 29 0.12 9.96 -4.35
N ARG A 30 0.97 10.41 -3.43
CA ARG A 30 1.59 9.57 -2.40
C ARG A 30 0.78 9.67 -1.11
N GLY A 31 0.72 8.57 -0.36
CA GLY A 31 -0.16 8.46 0.81
C GLY A 31 0.42 9.14 2.07
N GLU A 32 1.72 9.43 2.07
CA GLU A 32 2.43 9.98 3.21
C GLU A 32 2.27 11.52 3.30
N PRO A 33 1.94 12.10 4.48
CA PRO A 33 1.67 13.54 4.63
C PRO A 33 2.82 14.45 4.23
N TRP A 34 4.06 14.07 4.52
CA TRP A 34 5.24 14.87 4.14
C TRP A 34 5.45 14.94 2.63
N HIS A 35 4.92 13.98 1.87
CA HIS A 35 4.91 14.06 0.41
C HIS A 35 3.84 15.01 -0.09
N GLN A 36 2.68 15.10 0.56
CA GLN A 36 1.61 16.03 0.17
C GLN A 36 2.07 17.48 0.26
N SER A 37 2.77 17.87 1.34
CA SER A 37 3.33 19.22 1.47
C SER A 37 4.33 19.53 0.35
N SER A 38 5.21 18.58 0.04
CA SER A 38 6.18 18.74 -1.05
C SER A 38 5.50 18.82 -2.43
N ASP A 39 4.49 17.99 -2.68
CA ASP A 39 3.74 17.98 -3.93
C ASP A 39 2.95 19.29 -4.12
N GLN A 40 2.40 19.86 -3.05
CA GLN A 40 1.69 21.15 -3.05
C GLN A 40 2.63 22.33 -3.34
N GLU A 41 3.82 22.33 -2.73
CA GLU A 41 4.85 23.36 -2.97
C GLU A 41 5.26 23.35 -4.45
N VAL A 42 5.51 22.17 -5.01
CA VAL A 42 5.91 21.98 -6.41
C VAL A 42 4.80 22.41 -7.35
N ALA A 43 3.58 21.96 -7.11
CA ALA A 43 2.44 22.31 -7.93
C ALA A 43 2.19 23.82 -7.92
N SER A 44 2.30 24.47 -6.76
CA SER A 44 2.16 25.92 -6.64
C SER A 44 3.22 26.68 -7.45
N ARG A 45 4.49 26.26 -7.36
CA ARG A 45 5.58 26.85 -8.14
C ARG A 45 5.37 26.69 -9.64
N LEU A 46 5.05 25.48 -10.11
CA LEU A 46 4.82 25.21 -11.53
C LEU A 46 3.63 25.98 -12.09
N ARG A 47 2.54 26.10 -11.33
CA ARG A 47 1.38 26.93 -11.71
C ARG A 47 1.74 28.41 -11.80
N ALA A 48 2.62 28.92 -10.95
CA ALA A 48 3.14 30.29 -11.06
C ALA A 48 3.96 30.51 -12.34
N TYR A 49 4.55 29.44 -12.90
CA TYR A 49 5.17 29.44 -14.24
C TYR A 49 4.18 29.14 -15.37
N GLY A 50 2.87 29.14 -15.12
CA GLY A 50 1.84 28.87 -16.13
C GLY A 50 1.78 27.43 -16.62
N ILE A 51 2.34 26.47 -15.85
CA ILE A 51 2.28 25.04 -16.17
C ILE A 51 1.06 24.44 -15.47
N GLU A 52 0.26 23.70 -16.23
CA GLU A 52 -0.87 22.94 -15.70
C GLU A 52 -0.38 21.75 -14.88
N VAL A 53 -0.95 21.56 -13.69
CA VAL A 53 -0.55 20.49 -12.77
C VAL A 53 -1.76 19.75 -12.26
N GLU A 54 -1.79 18.45 -12.53
CA GLU A 54 -2.84 17.52 -12.12
C GLU A 54 -2.29 16.36 -11.29
N SER A 55 -3.08 15.89 -10.33
CA SER A 55 -2.72 14.75 -9.48
C SER A 55 -3.83 13.71 -9.40
N TYR A 56 -3.45 12.44 -9.43
CA TYR A 56 -4.35 11.32 -9.56
C TYR A 56 -4.22 10.31 -8.40
N PRO A 57 -5.31 9.64 -8.00
CA PRO A 57 -5.26 8.58 -7.00
C PRO A 57 -4.59 7.34 -7.60
N GLY A 58 -3.55 6.80 -6.95
CA GLY A 58 -2.82 5.62 -7.46
C GLY A 58 -2.36 4.65 -6.39
N ASN A 59 -2.04 5.15 -5.20
CA ASN A 59 -1.38 4.37 -4.16
C ASN A 59 -2.35 3.55 -3.29
N VAL A 60 -3.56 4.05 -3.04
CA VAL A 60 -4.58 3.46 -2.15
C VAL A 60 -5.78 2.91 -2.93
N LEU A 61 -6.52 1.99 -2.32
CA LEU A 61 -7.81 1.51 -2.84
C LEU A 61 -8.85 2.62 -2.77
N TYR A 62 -8.88 3.34 -1.64
CA TYR A 62 -9.75 4.47 -1.38
C TYR A 62 -8.93 5.60 -0.81
N GLU A 63 -9.18 6.82 -1.28
CA GLU A 63 -8.47 7.98 -0.75
C GLU A 63 -8.96 8.28 0.68
N PRO A 64 -8.08 8.70 1.60
CA PRO A 64 -8.46 8.94 3.00
C PRO A 64 -9.64 9.90 3.19
N GLN A 65 -9.74 10.94 2.34
CA GLN A 65 -10.82 11.92 2.37
C GLN A 65 -12.20 11.33 2.01
N ASP A 66 -12.25 10.26 1.22
CA ASP A 66 -13.50 9.64 0.77
C ASP A 66 -14.11 8.72 1.85
N LEU A 67 -13.33 8.38 2.88
CA LEU A 67 -13.73 7.41 3.90
C LEU A 67 -14.73 7.96 4.93
N GLN A 68 -14.78 9.28 5.17
CA GLN A 68 -15.79 9.97 6.00
C GLN A 68 -16.21 9.22 7.29
N PRO A 69 -15.26 8.90 8.20
CA PRO A 69 -15.53 7.98 9.31
C PRO A 69 -16.57 8.50 10.32
N ILE A 70 -16.68 9.81 10.54
CA ILE A 70 -17.61 10.36 11.54
C ILE A 70 -19.07 10.14 11.11
N GLU A 71 -19.38 10.49 9.86
CA GLU A 71 -20.72 10.34 9.27
C GLU A 71 -21.12 8.87 9.16
N ARG A 72 -20.18 8.00 8.75
CA ARG A 72 -20.41 6.55 8.64
C ARG A 72 -20.58 5.87 9.99
N TRP A 73 -19.92 6.36 11.04
CA TRP A 73 -20.04 5.78 12.38
C TRP A 73 -21.48 5.82 12.91
N GLN A 74 -22.16 6.96 12.71
CA GLN A 74 -23.54 7.13 13.19
C GLN A 74 -24.49 6.14 12.50
N ARG A 75 -24.38 6.02 11.17
CA ARG A 75 -25.17 5.05 10.37
C ARG A 75 -24.88 3.61 10.77
N TRP A 76 -23.60 3.25 10.92
CA TRP A 76 -23.20 1.92 11.32
C TRP A 76 -23.74 1.55 12.71
N ARG A 77 -23.65 2.44 13.70
CA ARG A 77 -24.19 2.19 15.05
C ARG A 77 -25.72 2.06 15.05
N ALA A 78 -26.43 2.86 14.27
CA ALA A 78 -27.88 2.73 14.14
C ALA A 78 -28.27 1.35 13.59
N ARG A 79 -27.58 0.88 12.54
CA ARG A 79 -27.79 -0.46 11.98
C ARG A 79 -27.51 -1.57 12.99
N VAL A 80 -26.37 -1.53 13.67
CA VAL A 80 -26.01 -2.55 14.68
C VAL A 80 -27.05 -2.62 15.80
N ARG A 81 -27.58 -1.47 16.26
CA ARG A 81 -28.66 -1.46 17.26
C ARG A 81 -29.94 -2.09 16.76
N ALA A 82 -30.34 -1.79 15.52
CA ALA A 82 -31.52 -2.39 14.91
C ALA A 82 -31.36 -3.92 14.78
N GLU A 83 -30.18 -4.41 14.38
CA GLU A 83 -29.86 -5.83 14.32
C GLU A 83 -29.90 -6.50 15.72
N GLU A 84 -29.33 -5.85 16.74
CA GLU A 84 -29.36 -6.33 18.13
C GLU A 84 -30.79 -6.34 18.71
N ALA A 85 -31.59 -5.32 18.42
CA ALA A 85 -32.98 -5.24 18.84
C ALA A 85 -33.81 -6.35 18.18
N ALA A 86 -33.68 -6.51 16.86
CA ALA A 86 -34.35 -7.56 16.10
C ALA A 86 -33.98 -8.96 16.60
N ALA A 87 -32.70 -9.21 16.88
CA ALA A 87 -32.23 -10.49 17.45
C ALA A 87 -32.80 -10.79 18.84
N ARG A 88 -33.24 -9.75 19.58
CA ARG A 88 -33.88 -9.87 20.90
C ARG A 88 -35.41 -9.77 20.84
N GLY A 89 -36.00 -9.61 19.64
CA GLY A 89 -37.45 -9.40 19.47
C GLY A 89 -37.94 -8.06 20.04
N LEU A 90 -37.06 -7.05 20.14
CA LEU A 90 -37.39 -5.75 20.69
C LEU A 90 -37.49 -4.67 19.59
N PRO A 91 -38.22 -3.55 19.80
CA PRO A 91 -38.23 -2.40 18.89
C PRO A 91 -36.83 -1.79 18.72
N ALA A 92 -36.51 -1.25 17.54
CA ALA A 92 -35.17 -0.73 17.21
C ALA A 92 -34.64 0.31 18.22
N ASP A 93 -35.54 1.12 18.81
CA ASP A 93 -35.20 2.19 19.75
C ASP A 93 -35.02 1.72 21.20
N SER A 94 -35.33 0.45 21.48
CA SER A 94 -35.27 -0.13 22.83
C SER A 94 -33.86 -0.50 23.29
N VAL A 95 -32.93 -0.69 22.34
CA VAL A 95 -31.52 -0.95 22.67
C VAL A 95 -30.86 0.37 22.98
N ALA A 96 -30.61 0.62 24.28
CA ALA A 96 -29.95 1.82 24.76
C ALA A 96 -28.71 2.14 23.94
N ALA A 97 -28.46 3.44 23.71
CA ALA A 97 -27.28 3.95 23.05
C ALA A 97 -26.01 3.69 23.87
N SER A 98 -25.58 2.44 23.98
CA SER A 98 -24.35 2.07 24.66
C SER A 98 -23.18 2.59 23.84
N GLY A 99 -22.35 3.41 24.48
CA GLY A 99 -21.16 4.01 23.89
C GLY A 99 -21.45 5.17 22.94
N LYS A 100 -21.13 6.38 23.38
CA LYS A 100 -20.46 7.34 22.48
C LYS A 100 -19.35 6.55 21.75
N PRO A 101 -18.98 6.86 20.48
CA PRO A 101 -17.66 6.40 20.00
C PRO A 101 -16.71 6.66 21.15
N LYS A 102 -15.98 5.64 21.64
CA LYS A 102 -15.03 5.87 22.72
C LYS A 102 -14.21 7.06 22.25
N GLN A 103 -14.49 8.22 22.82
CA GLN A 103 -13.58 9.33 22.82
C GLN A 103 -12.45 8.75 23.66
N LEU A 104 -11.56 7.98 23.02
CA LEU A 104 -10.17 8.33 23.14
C LEU A 104 -10.21 9.81 22.80
N GLU A 105 -10.21 10.68 23.80
CA GLU A 105 -10.60 12.11 23.72
C GLU A 105 -9.78 12.91 22.68
N HIS A 106 -8.89 12.22 21.95
CA HIS A 106 -7.91 12.72 20.99
C HIS A 106 -7.88 11.93 19.66
N ILE A 107 -8.66 10.84 19.47
CA ILE A 107 -8.63 10.02 18.25
C ILE A 107 -10.00 10.04 17.57
N SER A 108 -10.18 10.95 16.61
CA SER A 108 -11.35 10.97 15.71
C SER A 108 -11.15 9.98 14.55
N GLY A 109 -12.18 9.17 14.25
CA GLY A 109 -12.24 8.33 13.05
C GLY A 109 -12.34 6.81 13.29
N PHE A 110 -11.62 5.99 12.52
CA PHE A 110 -11.72 4.52 12.61
C PHE A 110 -11.02 3.96 13.85
N GLY A 111 -11.77 3.73 14.93
CA GLY A 111 -11.26 3.11 16.16
C GLY A 111 -11.10 1.58 16.11
N SER A 112 -11.52 0.91 15.03
CA SER A 112 -11.37 -0.54 14.87
C SER A 112 -11.38 -0.95 13.40
N TYR A 113 -10.72 -2.08 13.12
CA TYR A 113 -10.74 -2.71 11.80
C TYR A 113 -12.17 -3.06 11.34
N ARG A 114 -13.02 -3.56 12.24
CA ARG A 114 -14.40 -3.96 11.90
C ARG A 114 -15.23 -2.78 11.42
N PHE A 115 -15.10 -1.62 12.07
CA PHE A 115 -15.78 -0.42 11.60
C PHE A 115 -15.23 0.03 10.23
N PHE A 116 -13.91 0.01 10.06
CA PHE A 116 -13.28 0.33 8.77
C PHE A 116 -13.77 -0.57 7.63
N SER A 117 -13.83 -1.90 7.84
CA SER A 117 -14.31 -2.82 6.81
C SER A 117 -15.75 -2.54 6.40
N HIS A 118 -16.63 -2.19 7.34
CA HIS A 118 -18.01 -1.80 7.02
C HIS A 118 -18.10 -0.49 6.24
N ALA A 119 -17.25 0.49 6.54
CA ALA A 119 -17.21 1.72 5.75
C ALA A 119 -16.81 1.45 4.29
N LEU A 120 -15.89 0.50 4.05
CA LEU A 120 -15.55 0.09 2.69
C LEU A 120 -16.69 -0.67 1.99
N GLU A 121 -17.46 -1.48 2.72
CA GLU A 121 -18.65 -2.15 2.19
C GLU A 121 -19.70 -1.13 1.72
N GLU A 122 -19.94 -0.07 2.50
CA GLU A 122 -20.84 1.03 2.12
C GLU A 122 -20.35 1.85 0.92
N LEU A 123 -19.02 2.03 0.79
CA LEU A 123 -18.42 2.71 -0.37
C LEU A 123 -18.53 1.88 -1.66
N GLY A 124 -18.75 0.57 -1.54
CA GLY A 124 -18.68 -0.34 -2.66
C GLY A 124 -17.24 -0.61 -3.09
N PRO A 125 -17.03 -1.40 -4.15
CA PRO A 125 -15.70 -1.79 -4.60
C PRO A 125 -14.87 -0.58 -5.08
N PRO A 126 -13.53 -0.62 -4.95
CA PRO A 126 -12.69 0.46 -5.44
C PRO A 126 -12.73 0.51 -6.98
N PRO A 127 -12.35 1.64 -7.60
CA PRO A 127 -12.30 1.76 -9.05
C PRO A 127 -11.52 0.61 -9.72
N PHE A 128 -11.92 0.23 -10.93
CA PHE A 128 -11.14 -0.75 -11.69
C PHE A 128 -9.75 -0.20 -12.02
N PRO A 129 -8.71 -1.05 -12.02
CA PRO A 129 -7.41 -0.64 -12.55
C PRO A 129 -7.56 -0.29 -14.03
N LEU A 130 -6.91 0.79 -14.45
CA LEU A 130 -6.84 1.15 -15.86
C LEU A 130 -5.91 0.18 -16.60
N GLY A 131 -6.10 0.06 -17.92
CA GLY A 131 -5.23 -0.71 -18.79
C GLY A 131 -3.83 -0.09 -18.93
N THR A 132 -2.92 -0.83 -19.56
CA THR A 132 -1.60 -0.33 -19.92
C THR A 132 -1.68 0.55 -21.16
N VAL A 133 -0.79 1.55 -21.25
CA VAL A 133 -0.61 2.31 -22.48
C VAL A 133 0.43 1.60 -23.33
N ASP A 134 0.02 1.06 -24.48
CA ASP A 134 0.89 0.23 -25.31
C ASP A 134 1.99 1.02 -26.03
N ARG A 135 1.77 2.31 -26.26
CA ARG A 135 2.75 3.19 -26.89
C ARG A 135 2.58 4.64 -26.42
N LEU A 136 3.66 5.24 -25.94
CA LEU A 136 3.76 6.68 -25.71
C LEU A 136 4.47 7.35 -26.89
N PRO A 137 3.99 8.51 -27.38
CA PRO A 137 4.69 9.28 -28.40
C PRO A 137 6.04 9.75 -27.85
N ARG A 138 7.08 9.71 -28.69
CA ARG A 138 8.41 10.21 -28.32
C ARG A 138 8.44 11.72 -28.43
N CYS A 139 9.04 12.38 -27.43
CA CYS A 139 9.38 13.80 -27.48
C CYS A 139 10.89 13.92 -27.77
N PRO A 140 11.31 14.14 -29.03
CA PRO A 140 12.73 14.29 -29.35
C PRO A 140 13.28 15.59 -28.76
N GLY A 141 14.56 15.59 -28.35
CA GLY A 141 15.25 16.80 -27.88
C GLY A 141 15.24 17.03 -26.37
N VAL A 142 14.65 16.14 -25.57
CA VAL A 142 14.79 16.16 -24.11
C VAL A 142 16.01 15.31 -23.72
N ALA A 143 17.01 15.94 -23.11
CA ALA A 143 18.17 15.22 -22.57
C ALA A 143 17.74 14.34 -21.37
N SER A 144 18.30 13.14 -21.26
CA SER A 144 18.15 12.25 -20.10
C SER A 144 19.49 12.10 -19.41
N GLU A 145 19.48 12.20 -18.08
CA GLU A 145 20.60 11.74 -17.27
C GLU A 145 20.64 10.21 -17.29
N ASP A 146 21.83 9.66 -17.10
CA ASP A 146 22.03 8.21 -16.96
C ASP A 146 21.80 7.79 -15.50
N LEU A 147 21.24 6.60 -15.27
CA LEU A 147 20.94 6.13 -13.91
C LEU A 147 22.19 5.98 -13.04
N ASP A 148 23.34 5.61 -13.62
CA ASP A 148 24.60 5.48 -12.88
C ASP A 148 25.09 6.85 -12.43
N SER A 149 24.86 7.90 -13.22
CA SER A 149 25.23 9.27 -12.86
C SER A 149 24.47 9.81 -11.64
N LEU A 150 23.33 9.21 -11.31
CA LEU A 150 22.53 9.55 -10.13
C LEU A 150 23.05 8.88 -8.85
N GLY A 151 24.02 7.96 -8.93
CA GLY A 151 24.56 7.23 -7.78
C GLY A 151 23.57 6.25 -7.12
N LEU A 152 22.38 6.05 -7.70
CA LEU A 152 21.31 5.23 -7.12
C LEU A 152 21.57 3.72 -7.19
N GLY A 153 22.55 3.29 -8.00
CA GLY A 153 22.95 1.90 -8.18
C GLY A 153 24.04 1.41 -7.22
N GLU A 154 24.72 2.31 -6.49
CA GLU A 154 25.90 1.95 -5.71
C GLU A 154 25.54 1.42 -4.32
N THR A 155 25.35 0.11 -4.21
CA THR A 155 25.31 -0.56 -2.90
C THR A 155 26.69 -0.97 -2.39
N SER A 156 27.73 -0.78 -3.20
CA SER A 156 29.14 -0.84 -2.84
C SER A 156 29.60 0.50 -2.26
N GLY A 157 29.13 0.84 -1.05
CA GLY A 157 29.76 1.83 -0.16
C GLY A 157 29.91 3.30 -0.61
N GLN A 158 29.46 3.73 -1.78
CA GLN A 158 29.69 5.12 -2.27
C GLN A 158 28.40 5.92 -2.61
N GLY A 159 27.27 5.31 -2.99
CA GLY A 159 26.08 6.09 -3.44
C GLY A 159 24.94 6.27 -2.42
N PHE A 160 24.93 5.48 -1.35
CA PHE A 160 24.12 5.77 -0.16
C PHE A 160 25.08 5.98 1.00
N THR A 161 25.25 7.21 1.49
CA THR A 161 25.79 7.44 2.85
C THR A 161 24.70 7.12 3.84
N PRO A 162 24.66 5.93 4.46
CA PRO A 162 23.69 5.70 5.49
C PRO A 162 24.22 6.38 6.76
N ASP A 163 23.32 6.95 7.51
CA ASP A 163 23.53 7.29 8.92
C ASP A 163 23.95 6.08 9.78
N PHE A 164 23.81 4.85 9.26
CA PHE A 164 24.37 3.63 9.83
C PHE A 164 25.77 3.32 9.29
N ARG A 165 26.75 3.14 10.19
CA ARG A 165 28.06 2.57 9.83
C ARG A 165 27.87 1.15 9.27
N GLN A 166 28.12 1.01 7.97
CA GLN A 166 28.13 -0.26 7.25
C GLN A 166 29.23 -1.15 7.84
N SER A 167 28.87 -2.31 8.42
CA SER A 167 29.90 -3.27 8.87
C SER A 167 30.42 -4.04 7.65
N ALA A 168 31.69 -3.87 7.33
CA ALA A 168 32.42 -4.49 6.23
C ALA A 168 32.63 -6.02 6.37
N SER A 169 31.60 -6.78 6.73
CA SER A 169 31.70 -8.24 6.95
C SER A 169 31.37 -9.10 5.73
N HIS A 170 30.87 -8.52 4.63
CA HIS A 170 30.74 -9.25 3.36
C HIS A 170 31.99 -8.99 2.51
N LYS A 171 32.64 -10.06 2.03
CA LYS A 171 33.92 -10.02 1.29
C LYS A 171 33.92 -9.12 0.03
N SER A 172 32.78 -8.59 -0.41
CA SER A 172 32.63 -7.66 -1.53
C SER A 172 32.30 -6.21 -1.13
N GLY A 173 32.03 -5.90 0.15
CA GLY A 173 31.52 -4.59 0.58
C GLY A 173 30.07 -4.29 0.15
N ASP A 174 29.43 -5.22 -0.57
CA ASP A 174 28.09 -5.07 -1.13
C ASP A 174 27.03 -5.74 -0.23
N TRP A 175 26.44 -4.95 0.66
CA TRP A 175 25.48 -5.43 1.67
C TRP A 175 24.14 -5.87 1.07
N ALA A 176 23.80 -5.42 -0.14
CA ALA A 176 22.51 -5.67 -0.78
C ALA A 176 22.52 -6.89 -1.72
N ALA A 177 23.66 -7.57 -1.89
CA ALA A 177 23.78 -8.74 -2.76
C ALA A 177 22.72 -9.82 -2.48
N GLY A 178 22.51 -10.15 -1.20
CA GLY A 178 21.48 -11.11 -0.80
C GLY A 178 20.06 -10.68 -1.18
N ILE A 179 19.76 -9.38 -1.04
CA ILE A 179 18.47 -8.80 -1.40
C ILE A 179 18.25 -8.92 -2.91
N ARG A 180 19.24 -8.55 -3.74
CA ARG A 180 19.15 -8.67 -5.20
C ARG A 180 19.08 -10.13 -5.67
N SER A 181 19.74 -11.05 -4.97
CA SER A 181 19.65 -12.47 -5.30
C SER A 181 18.26 -13.05 -5.04
N TRP A 182 17.54 -12.48 -4.06
CA TRP A 182 16.21 -12.94 -3.67
C TRP A 182 15.08 -12.22 -4.41
N TRP A 183 15.18 -10.90 -4.58
CA TRP A 183 14.14 -10.06 -5.17
C TRP A 183 14.47 -9.70 -6.61
N LYS A 184 13.57 -10.07 -7.52
CA LYS A 184 13.50 -9.47 -8.86
C LYS A 184 12.69 -8.19 -8.75
N VAL A 185 13.31 -7.03 -9.02
CA VAL A 185 12.64 -5.72 -8.95
C VAL A 185 12.00 -5.39 -10.30
N GLY A 186 10.80 -4.80 -10.28
CA GLY A 186 10.09 -4.31 -11.45
C GLY A 186 8.67 -4.84 -11.58
N GLU A 187 7.87 -4.16 -12.40
CA GLU A 187 6.46 -4.48 -12.64
C GLU A 187 6.26 -5.92 -13.14
N ALA A 188 7.13 -6.42 -14.02
CA ALA A 188 7.03 -7.79 -14.53
C ALA A 188 7.14 -8.83 -13.38
N ALA A 189 8.14 -8.68 -12.51
CA ALA A 189 8.33 -9.55 -11.35
C ALA A 189 7.18 -9.44 -10.34
N ALA A 190 6.64 -8.24 -10.14
CA ALA A 190 5.46 -8.03 -9.31
C ALA A 190 4.23 -8.81 -9.82
N ASN A 191 4.00 -8.79 -11.14
CA ASN A 191 2.91 -9.51 -11.78
C ASN A 191 3.09 -11.03 -11.72
N GLU A 192 4.31 -11.53 -11.97
CA GLU A 192 4.64 -12.94 -11.80
C GLU A 192 4.40 -13.40 -10.35
N ARG A 193 4.82 -12.60 -9.36
CA ARG A 193 4.62 -12.93 -7.94
C ARG A 193 3.14 -12.94 -7.56
N LEU A 194 2.35 -11.99 -8.07
CA LEU A 194 0.90 -11.96 -7.88
C LEU A 194 0.25 -13.22 -8.47
N ALA A 195 0.58 -13.56 -9.72
CA ALA A 195 0.04 -14.76 -10.38
C ALA A 195 0.35 -16.03 -9.58
N HIS A 196 1.61 -16.21 -9.15
CA HIS A 196 1.99 -17.34 -8.30
C HIS A 196 1.23 -17.36 -6.97
N PHE A 197 1.06 -16.21 -6.31
CA PHE A 197 0.28 -16.14 -5.08
C PHE A 197 -1.18 -16.58 -5.28
N LEU A 198 -1.81 -16.10 -6.35
CA LEU A 198 -3.21 -16.43 -6.66
C LEU A 198 -3.36 -17.91 -7.03
N ASP A 199 -2.53 -18.42 -7.94
CA ASP A 199 -2.70 -19.74 -8.55
C ASP A 199 -2.06 -20.89 -7.78
N SER A 200 -1.14 -20.59 -6.86
CA SER A 200 -0.50 -21.61 -6.02
C SER A 200 -0.96 -21.47 -4.56
N VAL A 201 -0.66 -20.35 -3.90
CA VAL A 201 -0.86 -20.20 -2.46
C VAL A 201 -2.34 -20.06 -2.07
N LEU A 202 -3.08 -19.17 -2.72
CA LEU A 202 -4.53 -19.04 -2.48
C LEU A 202 -5.30 -20.22 -3.03
N ALA A 203 -4.85 -20.80 -4.14
CA ALA A 203 -5.44 -22.02 -4.68
C ALA A 203 -5.38 -23.14 -3.66
N ALA A 204 -4.22 -23.39 -3.05
CA ALA A 204 -3.97 -24.42 -2.05
C ALA A 204 -4.59 -24.17 -0.67
N GLY A 205 -5.21 -23.01 -0.45
CA GLY A 205 -5.74 -22.65 0.86
C GLY A 205 -4.66 -22.31 1.89
N ASP A 206 -3.39 -22.17 1.47
CA ASP A 206 -2.25 -22.04 2.39
C ASP A 206 -2.20 -20.68 3.10
N PHE A 207 -2.91 -19.68 2.56
CA PHE A 207 -3.09 -18.38 3.22
C PHE A 207 -4.16 -18.40 4.35
N GLU A 208 -4.74 -19.56 4.69
CA GLU A 208 -5.73 -19.70 5.75
C GLU A 208 -5.19 -20.41 7.01
N GLY A 209 -5.80 -20.14 8.17
CA GLY A 209 -5.52 -20.87 9.40
C GLY A 209 -4.08 -20.74 9.89
N ARG A 210 -3.50 -21.89 10.31
CA ARG A 210 -2.13 -21.96 10.87
C ARG A 210 -1.04 -21.93 9.80
N LYS A 211 -1.33 -22.34 8.56
CA LYS A 211 -0.33 -22.45 7.48
C LYS A 211 0.34 -21.11 7.15
N ARG A 212 -0.46 -20.02 7.08
CA ARG A 212 0.06 -18.65 6.89
C ARG A 212 0.92 -18.11 8.05
N LEU A 213 0.96 -18.79 9.19
CA LEU A 213 1.75 -18.40 10.36
C LEU A 213 3.13 -19.09 10.40
N LEU A 214 3.36 -20.07 9.52
CA LEU A 214 4.63 -20.78 9.43
C LEU A 214 5.65 -19.89 8.70
N CYS A 215 6.61 -19.36 9.44
CA CYS A 215 7.60 -18.39 8.92
C CYS A 215 8.62 -18.99 7.95
N HIS A 216 8.82 -20.32 7.97
CA HIS A 216 9.70 -21.03 7.04
C HIS A 216 9.00 -21.37 5.71
N GLU A 217 7.67 -21.23 5.65
CA GLU A 217 6.88 -21.52 4.45
C GLU A 217 6.57 -20.25 3.67
N ARG A 218 6.47 -20.37 2.34
CA ARG A 218 6.13 -19.24 1.45
C ARG A 218 4.62 -19.06 1.27
N ASN A 219 3.90 -19.14 2.38
CA ASN A 219 2.43 -19.10 2.43
C ASN A 219 1.86 -17.68 2.44
N THR A 220 2.65 -16.65 2.12
CA THR A 220 2.20 -15.26 2.02
C THR A 220 2.36 -14.72 0.60
N SER A 221 1.81 -13.54 0.34
CA SER A 221 1.88 -12.95 -1.00
C SER A 221 3.28 -12.45 -1.37
N GLU A 222 4.08 -12.06 -0.37
CA GLU A 222 5.36 -11.37 -0.59
C GLU A 222 5.24 -10.17 -1.57
N LEU A 223 4.06 -9.54 -1.63
CA LEU A 223 3.77 -8.41 -2.53
C LEU A 223 4.10 -7.04 -1.93
N SER A 224 4.47 -6.98 -0.65
CA SER A 224 4.67 -5.73 0.08
C SER A 224 5.68 -4.76 -0.55
N PRO A 225 6.90 -5.17 -1.00
CA PRO A 225 7.83 -4.23 -1.63
C PRO A 225 7.30 -3.72 -2.97
N TYR A 226 6.74 -4.61 -3.79
CA TYR A 226 6.17 -4.24 -5.10
C TYR A 226 5.05 -3.20 -4.98
N ILE A 227 4.16 -3.37 -3.98
CA ILE A 227 3.08 -2.41 -3.74
C ILE A 227 3.63 -1.11 -3.15
N ARG A 228 4.62 -1.19 -2.24
CA ARG A 228 5.24 -0.01 -1.58
C ARG A 228 5.86 0.96 -2.59
N PHE A 229 6.49 0.42 -3.63
CA PHE A 229 7.17 1.20 -4.67
C PHE A 229 6.32 1.43 -5.92
N GLY A 230 5.06 0.96 -5.93
CA GLY A 230 4.15 1.18 -7.05
C GLY A 230 4.44 0.32 -8.29
N GLU A 231 5.26 -0.72 -8.17
CA GLU A 231 5.54 -1.70 -9.24
C GLU A 231 4.29 -2.52 -9.57
N ILE A 232 3.33 -2.60 -8.66
CA ILE A 232 1.99 -3.11 -8.93
C ILE A 232 0.93 -2.31 -8.18
N SER A 233 -0.15 -1.95 -8.88
CA SER A 233 -1.27 -1.23 -8.27
C SER A 233 -1.98 -2.10 -7.23
N ALA A 234 -2.27 -1.51 -6.06
CA ALA A 234 -3.10 -2.16 -5.06
C ALA A 234 -4.51 -2.51 -5.58
N ARG A 235 -5.08 -1.67 -6.46
CA ARG A 235 -6.38 -1.95 -7.09
C ARG A 235 -6.30 -3.18 -7.99
N LYS A 236 -5.19 -3.36 -8.73
CA LYS A 236 -4.94 -4.57 -9.52
C LYS A 236 -4.90 -5.83 -8.65
N VAL A 237 -4.18 -5.79 -7.54
CA VAL A 237 -4.10 -6.90 -6.58
C VAL A 237 -5.48 -7.24 -5.99
N TYR A 238 -6.23 -6.23 -5.53
CA TYR A 238 -7.58 -6.40 -4.99
C TYR A 238 -8.52 -7.05 -6.01
N TRP A 239 -8.60 -6.51 -7.22
CA TRP A 239 -9.51 -7.01 -8.26
C TRP A 239 -9.12 -8.40 -8.75
N ALA A 240 -7.82 -8.71 -8.86
CA ALA A 240 -7.36 -10.05 -9.22
C ALA A 240 -7.77 -11.10 -8.18
N ALA A 241 -7.58 -10.81 -6.89
CA ALA A 241 -8.03 -11.69 -5.80
C ALA A 241 -9.57 -11.81 -5.75
N LYS A 242 -10.29 -10.68 -5.89
CA LYS A 242 -11.76 -10.65 -5.90
C LYS A 242 -12.34 -11.49 -7.05
N ARG A 243 -11.85 -11.33 -8.28
CA ARG A 243 -12.27 -12.13 -9.44
C ARG A 243 -11.97 -13.61 -9.25
N ARG A 244 -10.81 -13.96 -8.69
CA ARG A 244 -10.50 -15.36 -8.34
C ARG A 244 -11.53 -15.92 -7.36
N ARG A 245 -11.94 -15.14 -6.35
CA ARG A 245 -12.96 -15.55 -5.37
C ARG A 245 -14.30 -15.77 -6.05
N GLU A 246 -14.70 -14.83 -6.91
CA GLU A 246 -15.92 -14.93 -7.70
C GLU A 246 -15.89 -16.20 -8.56
N ARG A 247 -14.82 -16.48 -9.32
CA ARG A 247 -14.63 -17.74 -10.09
C ARG A 247 -14.69 -19.00 -9.23
N THR A 248 -14.04 -18.99 -8.07
CA THR A 248 -14.09 -20.11 -7.12
C THR A 248 -15.51 -20.30 -6.60
N ASN A 249 -16.31 -19.24 -6.51
CA ASN A 249 -17.73 -19.28 -6.18
C ASN A 249 -18.65 -19.50 -7.41
N GLN A 250 -18.13 -19.40 -8.64
CA GLN A 250 -18.94 -19.27 -9.85
C GLN A 250 -19.39 -20.60 -10.42
N LYS A 251 -20.57 -21.01 -9.96
CA LYS A 251 -21.68 -21.40 -10.83
C LYS A 251 -22.65 -20.23 -11.08
N LEU A 252 -22.23 -18.96 -10.90
CA LEU A 252 -23.13 -17.79 -10.90
C LEU A 252 -22.51 -16.56 -11.62
N PHE A 253 -22.71 -16.44 -12.94
CA PHE A 253 -22.52 -15.23 -13.77
C PHE A 253 -21.17 -15.02 -14.47
N GLU A 254 -21.10 -15.43 -15.74
CA GLU A 254 -20.03 -15.04 -16.67
C GLU A 254 -19.99 -13.51 -16.86
N ASN A 255 -18.79 -12.92 -16.93
CA ASN A 255 -18.61 -11.54 -17.35
C ASN A 255 -17.39 -11.42 -18.30
N PRO A 256 -17.56 -10.94 -19.55
CA PRO A 256 -16.48 -10.81 -20.54
C PRO A 256 -15.79 -9.44 -20.46
N GLY A 257 -14.45 -9.41 -20.46
CA GLY A 257 -13.70 -8.15 -20.58
C GLY A 257 -12.33 -8.04 -19.88
N TYR A 258 -11.82 -9.11 -19.26
CA TYR A 258 -10.43 -9.14 -18.77
C TYR A 258 -9.88 -10.56 -18.84
N GLU A 259 -8.95 -10.79 -19.76
CA GLU A 259 -8.28 -12.09 -19.92
C GLU A 259 -7.27 -12.29 -18.80
N TYR A 260 -7.52 -13.30 -17.97
CA TYR A 260 -6.55 -13.79 -17.01
C TYR A 260 -5.71 -14.86 -17.68
N VAL A 261 -4.44 -14.56 -17.98
CA VAL A 261 -3.49 -15.50 -18.60
C VAL A 261 -2.82 -16.32 -17.50
N GLY A 262 -3.57 -17.22 -16.86
CA GLY A 262 -3.04 -18.17 -15.88
C GLY A 262 -3.36 -19.60 -16.27
N ARG A 263 -2.33 -20.45 -16.33
CA ARG A 263 -2.49 -21.90 -16.57
C ARG A 263 -3.27 -22.50 -15.41
N HIS A 264 -4.41 -23.14 -15.70
CA HIS A 264 -5.13 -23.97 -14.75
C HIS A 264 -4.26 -25.18 -14.36
N ALA A 265 -3.50 -25.05 -13.28
CA ALA A 265 -2.87 -26.20 -12.64
C ALA A 265 -3.97 -27.09 -12.03
N SER A 266 -3.92 -28.39 -12.33
CA SER A 266 -4.81 -29.42 -11.79
C SER A 266 -4.75 -29.42 -10.26
N TYR A 267 -5.80 -28.89 -9.61
CA TYR A 267 -5.84 -28.67 -8.17
C TYR A 267 -6.43 -29.88 -7.41
N GLN A 268 -5.77 -30.30 -6.33
CA GLN A 268 -6.14 -31.46 -5.49
C GLN A 268 -6.66 -31.09 -4.07
N GLY A 269 -6.73 -29.81 -3.68
CA GLY A 269 -7.22 -29.42 -2.34
C GLY A 269 -8.72 -29.07 -2.31
N SER A 270 -9.27 -28.83 -1.11
CA SER A 270 -10.71 -28.56 -0.98
C SER A 270 -11.07 -27.15 -1.47
N ARG A 271 -12.17 -27.03 -2.22
CA ARG A 271 -12.69 -25.75 -2.75
C ARG A 271 -13.04 -24.76 -1.62
N ASP A 272 -13.44 -25.26 -0.46
CA ASP A 272 -13.79 -24.46 0.71
C ASP A 272 -12.57 -23.76 1.34
N GLU A 273 -11.43 -24.45 1.42
CA GLU A 273 -10.17 -23.86 1.91
C GLU A 273 -9.66 -22.72 1.03
N ALA A 274 -9.73 -22.89 -0.30
CA ALA A 274 -9.34 -21.85 -1.24
C ALA A 274 -10.21 -20.59 -1.13
N THR A 275 -11.53 -20.77 -0.96
CA THR A 275 -12.48 -19.66 -0.75
C THR A 275 -12.20 -18.92 0.55
N LYS A 276 -11.94 -19.64 1.64
CA LYS A 276 -11.58 -19.07 2.94
C LYS A 276 -10.28 -18.29 2.87
N ALA A 277 -9.22 -18.89 2.30
CA ALA A 277 -7.92 -18.23 2.13
C ALA A 277 -8.03 -16.92 1.34
N ASN A 278 -8.82 -16.90 0.27
CA ASN A 278 -9.04 -15.69 -0.52
C ASN A 278 -9.80 -14.61 0.28
N ALA A 279 -10.87 -14.99 1.00
CA ALA A 279 -11.58 -14.07 1.89
C ALA A 279 -10.67 -13.50 2.98
N THR A 280 -9.81 -14.33 3.57
CA THR A 280 -8.80 -13.88 4.54
C THR A 280 -7.78 -12.95 3.88
N PHE A 281 -7.32 -13.22 2.66
CA PHE A 281 -6.42 -12.33 1.95
C PHE A 281 -7.05 -10.95 1.73
N LEU A 282 -8.25 -10.86 1.17
CA LEU A 282 -8.94 -9.58 0.95
C LEU A 282 -9.12 -8.80 2.26
N ARG A 283 -9.52 -9.48 3.35
CA ARG A 283 -9.63 -8.91 4.69
C ARG A 283 -8.27 -8.41 5.22
N ARG A 284 -7.19 -9.14 4.98
CA ARG A 284 -5.85 -8.71 5.41
C ARG A 284 -5.30 -7.58 4.54
N PHE A 285 -5.66 -7.56 3.26
CA PHE A 285 -5.16 -6.59 2.30
C PHE A 285 -5.59 -5.15 2.64
N ILE A 286 -6.83 -4.95 3.10
CA ILE A 286 -7.34 -3.62 3.44
C ILE A 286 -6.71 -3.02 4.71
N TRP A 287 -5.96 -3.80 5.52
CA TRP A 287 -5.16 -3.24 6.61
C TRP A 287 -4.12 -2.23 6.11
N ARG A 288 -3.65 -2.38 4.86
CA ARG A 288 -2.78 -1.40 4.22
C ARG A 288 -3.47 -0.04 4.11
N ASP A 289 -4.68 -0.02 3.58
CA ASP A 289 -5.49 1.20 3.43
C ASP A 289 -5.86 1.82 4.79
N LEU A 290 -6.19 0.99 5.79
CA LEU A 290 -6.39 1.47 7.15
C LEU A 290 -5.12 2.14 7.72
N SER A 291 -3.95 1.56 7.44
CA SER A 291 -2.66 2.13 7.88
C SER A 291 -2.38 3.48 7.22
N TYR A 292 -2.67 3.62 5.91
CA TYR A 292 -2.56 4.90 5.21
C TYR A 292 -3.57 5.92 5.72
N TRP A 293 -4.80 5.50 6.05
CA TRP A 293 -5.78 6.39 6.67
C TRP A 293 -5.30 6.88 8.05
N PHE A 294 -4.76 6.00 8.89
CA PHE A 294 -4.18 6.41 10.18
C PHE A 294 -3.02 7.39 10.00
N LEU A 295 -2.14 7.15 9.03
CA LEU A 295 -1.03 8.06 8.76
C LEU A 295 -1.51 9.42 8.25
N TRP A 296 -2.57 9.44 7.44
CA TRP A 296 -3.21 10.67 6.97
C TRP A 296 -3.87 11.45 8.11
N GLN A 297 -4.61 10.75 8.99
CA GLN A 297 -5.29 11.36 10.14
C GLN A 297 -4.32 11.83 11.22
N PHE A 298 -3.22 11.11 11.42
CA PHE A 298 -2.21 11.38 12.44
C PHE A 298 -0.82 11.52 11.77
N PRO A 299 -0.50 12.66 11.15
CA PRO A 299 0.78 12.83 10.44
C PRO A 299 2.04 12.65 11.28
N SER A 300 1.93 12.83 12.60
CA SER A 300 3.03 12.64 13.55
C SER A 300 3.26 11.18 13.96
N LEU A 301 2.41 10.24 13.53
CA LEU A 301 2.45 8.81 13.90
C LEU A 301 3.84 8.15 13.80
N PRO A 302 4.72 8.48 12.82
CA PRO A 302 6.07 7.90 12.78
C PRO A 302 7.01 8.34 13.90
N ARG A 303 6.65 9.41 14.63
CA ARG A 303 7.53 10.07 15.62
C ARG A 303 6.90 10.19 17.00
N THR A 304 5.57 10.18 17.09
CA THR A 304 4.82 10.38 18.33
C THR A 304 3.86 9.22 18.53
N SER A 305 3.78 8.73 19.77
CA SER A 305 2.83 7.70 20.16
C SER A 305 1.40 8.19 19.95
N LEU A 306 0.58 7.34 19.32
CA LEU A 306 -0.86 7.61 19.18
C LEU A 306 -1.58 7.71 20.53
N ARG A 307 -1.02 7.06 21.56
CA ARG A 307 -1.52 7.09 22.93
C ARG A 307 -0.56 7.91 23.80
N PRO A 308 -0.96 9.12 24.25
CA PRO A 308 -0.08 10.04 24.97
C PRO A 308 0.60 9.44 26.21
N GLN A 309 -0.06 8.51 26.91
CA GLN A 309 0.51 7.87 28.10
C GLN A 309 1.81 7.08 27.85
N TYR A 310 2.11 6.71 26.60
CA TYR A 310 3.37 6.04 26.28
C TYR A 310 4.54 7.01 26.06
N GLU A 311 4.29 8.32 25.93
CA GLU A 311 5.36 9.33 25.83
C GLU A 311 6.08 9.53 27.17
N GLU A 312 5.37 9.34 28.27
CA GLU A 312 5.92 9.43 29.63
C GLU A 312 6.66 8.14 30.05
N GLN A 313 6.58 7.08 29.23
CA GLN A 313 7.18 5.80 29.57
C GLN A 313 8.70 5.84 29.43
N THR A 314 9.40 5.50 30.52
CA THR A 314 10.85 5.32 30.49
C THR A 314 11.20 3.93 29.94
N TRP A 315 11.86 3.89 28.79
CA TRP A 315 12.35 2.65 28.19
C TRP A 315 13.66 2.22 28.85
N SER A 316 13.74 0.95 29.27
CA SER A 316 14.99 0.36 29.75
C SER A 316 15.80 -0.18 28.58
N GLY A 317 17.12 -0.19 28.72
CA GLY A 317 18.01 -0.77 27.73
C GLY A 317 19.33 -0.01 27.58
N THR A 318 20.33 -0.70 27.06
CA THR A 318 21.65 -0.15 26.75
C THR A 318 21.87 -0.15 25.25
N ARG A 319 22.76 0.73 24.76
CA ARG A 319 23.22 0.69 23.36
C ARG A 319 23.80 -0.68 22.98
N ARG A 320 24.35 -1.42 23.93
CA ARG A 320 24.84 -2.79 23.73
C ARG A 320 23.69 -3.77 23.48
N GLN A 321 22.62 -3.72 24.28
CA GLN A 321 21.43 -4.55 24.06
C GLN A 321 20.77 -4.23 22.71
N LEU A 322 20.68 -2.95 22.34
CA LEU A 322 20.19 -2.54 21.02
C LEU A 322 21.02 -3.16 19.89
N ARG A 323 22.36 -3.10 19.98
CA ARG A 323 23.24 -3.72 18.97
C ARG A 323 23.09 -5.23 18.88
N HIS A 324 22.91 -5.92 20.01
CA HIS A 324 22.66 -7.37 20.01
C HIS A 324 21.33 -7.71 19.36
N TRP A 325 20.28 -6.92 19.64
CA TRP A 325 18.98 -7.10 19.01
C TRP A 325 19.04 -6.88 17.47
N GLN A 326 19.73 -5.84 17.01
CA GLN A 326 19.87 -5.52 15.58
C GLN A 326 20.64 -6.58 14.78
N ARG A 327 21.63 -7.25 15.39
CA ARG A 327 22.50 -8.22 14.70
C ARG A 327 22.01 -9.67 14.83
N GLY A 328 21.01 -9.90 15.68
CA GLY A 328 20.65 -11.23 16.14
C GLY A 328 21.69 -11.82 17.11
N PRO A 329 21.37 -12.97 17.74
CA PRO A 329 22.31 -13.66 18.61
C PRO A 329 23.57 -14.05 17.82
N ALA A 330 24.74 -13.96 18.47
CA ALA A 330 25.95 -14.56 17.92
C ALA A 330 25.66 -16.06 17.75
N ARG A 331 25.84 -16.59 16.53
CA ARG A 331 25.75 -18.03 16.30
C ARG A 331 26.83 -18.69 17.15
N SER A 332 26.41 -19.49 18.12
CA SER A 332 27.27 -20.36 18.94
C SER A 332 27.88 -21.46 18.11
#